data_AF-A0AAU7DSK1-F1
#
_entry.id   AF-A0AAU7DSK1-F1
#
_cell.length_a   1.000
_cell.length_b   1.000
_cell.length_c   1.000
_cell.angle_alpha   90.00
_cell.angle_beta   90.00
_cell.angle_gamma   90.00
#
_symmetry.space_group_name_H-M   'P 1'
#
loop_
_entity.id
_entity.type
_entity.pdbx_description
1 polymer ?
#
loop_
_entity_poly.entity_id
_entity_poly.type
_entity_poly.pdbx_seq_one_letter_code
_entity_poly.pdbx_strand_id
1 'polypeptide(L)'
;MTSNNIRSASYVKDVEHRVVVPADVSMSMLLGPADTVLRAIELGFATLRIHVRGSSITLVGPGGEVALASRLIDELIEVVQGGTTLTSDIVTRSIKMLGNATQSRPSKVFTFDILSSKGKSIRPKTAGQKHYVDAIETNTITFGIGPAGTGKTYLAVAKAVQALQNKMVQRIVLTRPAVEAGENLGFLPGSLTEKIDPYLRPLYDSLRDMLEPDVTARLIDSGTIEVAPLAYMRGRTLNNAFIILDEAQNTTKEQMKMFLTRLGTSSKMVVTGDVTQVDLPGGKVSGLKTIEDILTGVDDIEFCHLTSSDVVRHSLVAHIIDAYERWDVTPDLGSTPVRNFSPARAVPDETQEKGSHL
;
A
#
# COMPACT_ATOMS: atom_id res chain seq x y z
N MET A 1 38.56 -9.75 50.07
CA MET A 1 37.11 -10.04 49.94
C MET A 1 36.40 -8.85 50.53
N THR A 2 35.59 -8.04 49.85
CA THR A 2 34.96 -8.12 48.54
C THR A 2 34.58 -6.69 48.16
N SER A 3 34.74 -6.38 46.88
CA SER A 3 34.32 -5.17 46.19
C SER A 3 32.88 -4.77 46.50
N ASN A 4 32.57 -3.47 46.53
CA ASN A 4 31.28 -3.04 46.02
C ASN A 4 31.40 -1.73 45.23
N ASN A 5 31.38 -1.92 43.93
CA ASN A 5 31.40 -0.94 42.87
C ASN A 5 29.95 -0.48 42.67
N ILE A 6 29.56 0.65 43.27
CA ILE A 6 28.25 1.26 43.00
C ILE A 6 28.40 2.07 41.73
N ARG A 7 27.89 1.49 40.63
CA ARG A 7 27.73 2.12 39.33
C ARG A 7 26.98 3.45 39.51
N SER A 8 27.64 4.55 39.18
CA SER A 8 27.03 5.85 38.95
C SER A 8 26.01 5.71 37.81
N ALA A 9 24.72 5.75 38.13
CA ALA A 9 23.68 5.97 37.13
C ALA A 9 23.90 7.36 36.53
N SER A 10 24.24 7.42 35.25
CA SER A 10 24.34 8.67 34.51
C SER A 10 22.96 9.34 34.49
N TYR A 11 22.79 10.42 35.26
CA TYR A 11 21.65 11.32 35.08
C TYR A 11 21.79 11.95 33.69
N VAL A 12 21.05 11.45 32.72
CA VAL A 12 20.85 12.16 31.45
C VAL A 12 20.04 13.40 31.81
N LYS A 13 20.68 14.58 31.71
CA LYS A 13 20.02 15.84 32.03
C LYS A 13 18.94 16.13 30.99
N ASP A 14 17.71 16.36 31.45
CA ASP A 14 16.63 16.84 30.59
C ASP A 14 17.06 18.12 29.87
N VAL A 15 16.74 18.19 28.58
CA VAL A 15 16.92 19.37 27.75
C VAL A 15 15.56 20.02 27.55
N GLU A 16 15.52 21.35 27.56
CA GLU A 16 14.36 22.14 27.17
C GLU A 16 14.60 22.75 25.79
N HIS A 17 13.63 22.61 24.89
CA HIS A 17 13.61 23.30 23.60
C HIS A 17 12.25 23.95 23.36
N ARG A 18 12.25 25.18 22.83
CA ARG A 18 11.04 25.93 22.52
C ARG A 18 10.93 26.14 21.01
N VAL A 19 9.85 25.63 20.43
CA VAL A 19 9.47 25.88 19.04
C VAL A 19 8.45 27.03 19.02
N VAL A 20 8.69 28.03 18.18
CA VAL A 20 7.77 29.15 17.97
C VAL A 20 7.05 28.93 16.64
N VAL A 21 5.72 28.83 16.72
CA VAL A 21 4.85 28.61 15.56
C VAL A 21 4.69 29.94 14.81
N PRO A 22 4.92 29.95 13.48
CA PRO A 22 4.71 31.14 12.65
C PRO A 22 3.29 31.69 12.75
N ALA A 23 3.14 33.02 12.63
CA ALA A 23 1.86 33.70 12.80
C ALA A 23 0.82 33.36 11.70
N ASP A 24 1.28 32.92 10.54
CA ASP A 24 0.47 32.42 9.42
C ASP A 24 -0.07 31.01 9.64
N VAL A 25 0.40 30.30 10.68
CA VAL A 25 -0.06 28.94 11.01
C VAL A 25 -0.96 28.97 12.24
N SER A 26 -2.22 28.57 12.05
CA SER A 26 -3.15 28.46 13.17
C SER A 26 -2.74 27.34 14.12
N MET A 27 -2.62 27.65 15.42
CA MET A 27 -2.40 26.65 16.47
C MET A 27 -3.50 25.58 16.49
N SER A 28 -4.76 25.93 16.19
CA SER A 28 -5.84 24.93 16.14
C SER A 28 -5.68 23.95 14.99
N MET A 29 -5.09 24.37 13.87
CA MET A 29 -4.79 23.49 12.75
C MET A 29 -3.58 22.60 13.05
N LEU A 30 -2.57 23.15 13.74
CA LEU A 30 -1.37 22.42 14.12
C LEU A 30 -1.63 21.37 15.22
N LEU A 31 -2.47 21.67 16.21
CA LEU A 31 -2.81 20.73 17.30
C LEU A 31 -3.96 19.79 16.94
N GLY A 32 -4.68 20.09 15.87
CA GLY A 32 -5.82 19.34 15.36
C GLY A 32 -7.09 19.47 16.20
N PRO A 33 -8.23 18.96 15.69
CA PRO A 33 -9.50 19.02 16.41
C PRO A 33 -9.39 18.31 17.77
N ALA A 34 -9.83 18.97 18.83
CA ALA A 34 -9.74 18.46 20.21
C ALA A 34 -8.34 17.91 20.57
N ASP A 35 -7.27 18.58 20.12
CA ASP A 35 -5.87 18.23 20.41
C ASP A 35 -5.47 16.82 19.97
N THR A 36 -6.11 16.30 18.92
CA THR A 36 -5.83 14.94 18.39
C THR A 36 -4.43 14.78 17.81
N VAL A 37 -3.84 15.84 17.26
CA VAL A 37 -2.45 15.83 16.76
C VAL A 37 -1.49 15.92 17.94
N LEU A 38 -1.74 16.81 18.91
CA LEU A 38 -0.93 16.91 20.13
C LEU A 38 -0.86 15.57 20.87
N ARG A 39 -2.01 14.94 21.12
CA ARG A 39 -2.08 13.62 21.75
C ARG A 39 -1.33 12.55 20.97
N ALA A 40 -1.35 12.62 19.64
CA ALA A 40 -0.58 11.68 18.82
C ALA A 40 0.93 11.90 18.94
N ILE A 41 1.39 13.16 19.09
CA ILE A 41 2.80 13.47 19.35
C ILE A 41 3.17 12.93 20.74
N GLU A 42 2.38 13.20 21.78
CA GLU A 42 2.62 12.71 23.15
C GLU A 42 2.70 11.18 23.21
N LEU A 43 1.79 10.48 22.52
CA LEU A 43 1.83 9.01 22.41
C LEU A 43 3.10 8.50 21.72
N GLY A 44 3.63 9.25 20.76
CA GLY A 44 4.87 8.92 20.05
C GLY A 44 6.16 9.17 20.84
N PHE A 45 6.10 10.02 21.87
CA PHE A 45 7.24 10.41 22.72
C PHE A 45 6.89 10.26 24.19
N ALA A 46 6.85 9.01 24.69
CA ALA A 46 6.36 8.70 26.03
C ALA A 46 7.12 9.37 27.17
N THR A 47 8.39 9.77 26.96
CA THR A 47 9.22 10.40 28.01
C THR A 47 9.19 11.93 27.96
N LEU A 48 8.55 12.51 26.95
CA LEU A 48 8.64 13.93 26.65
C LEU A 48 7.44 14.68 27.23
N ARG A 49 7.73 15.78 27.93
CA ARG A 49 6.70 16.70 28.44
C ARG A 49 6.50 17.83 27.46
N ILE A 50 5.28 17.97 26.93
CA ILE A 50 4.92 18.98 25.94
C ILE A 50 4.00 20.01 26.60
N HIS A 51 4.36 21.29 26.50
CA HIS A 51 3.55 22.39 27.00
C HIS A 51 3.27 23.39 25.88
N VAL A 52 2.00 23.69 25.64
CA VAL A 52 1.57 24.66 24.64
C VAL A 52 1.13 25.95 25.34
N ARG A 53 1.67 27.09 24.90
CA ARG A 53 1.27 28.41 25.39
C ARG A 53 1.33 29.44 24.27
N GLY A 54 0.18 30.01 23.91
CA GLY A 54 0.08 30.95 22.79
C GLY A 54 0.54 30.28 21.49
N SER A 55 1.49 30.91 20.81
CA SER A 55 2.15 30.37 19.60
C SER A 55 3.45 29.61 19.89
N SER A 56 3.67 29.17 21.12
CA SER A 56 4.91 28.45 21.49
C SER A 56 4.62 27.06 22.04
N ILE A 57 5.45 26.11 21.62
CA ILE A 57 5.45 24.72 22.10
C ILE A 57 6.78 24.47 22.79
N THR A 58 6.74 24.11 24.07
CA THR A 58 7.92 23.81 24.89
C THR A 58 8.03 22.30 25.09
N LEU A 59 9.19 21.75 24.75
CA LEU A 59 9.53 20.33 24.81
C LEU A 59 10.57 20.11 25.91
N VAL A 60 10.31 19.21 26.86
CA VAL A 60 11.24 18.90 27.95
C VAL A 60 11.41 17.39 28.08
N GLY A 61 12.65 16.90 28.02
CA GLY A 61 12.95 15.48 28.18
C GLY A 61 14.37 15.11 27.67
N PRO A 62 14.60 13.83 27.30
CA PRO A 62 15.89 13.39 26.76
C PRO A 62 16.23 14.12 25.46
N GLY A 63 17.47 14.60 25.33
CA GLY A 63 17.89 15.45 24.20
C GLY A 63 17.63 14.85 22.81
N GLY A 64 17.73 13.52 22.66
CA GLY A 64 17.41 12.83 21.40
C GLY A 64 15.93 12.91 21.02
N GLU A 65 15.02 12.67 21.98
CA GLU A 65 13.58 12.80 21.76
C GLU A 65 13.18 14.26 21.54
N VAL A 66 13.76 15.19 22.31
CA VAL A 66 13.52 16.64 22.11
C VAL A 66 13.92 17.09 20.72
N ALA A 67 15.08 16.66 20.22
CA ALA A 67 15.53 16.98 18.86
C ALA A 67 14.65 16.36 17.77
N LEU A 68 14.15 15.14 17.98
CA LEU A 68 13.25 14.47 17.04
C LEU A 68 11.85 15.09 17.03
N ALA A 69 11.28 15.38 18.20
CA ALA A 69 10.00 16.03 18.36
C ALA A 69 10.02 17.48 17.85
N SER A 70 11.12 18.22 18.05
CA SER A 70 11.26 19.55 17.45
C SER A 70 11.21 19.49 15.93
N ARG A 71 12.01 18.61 15.31
CA ARG A 71 11.99 18.42 13.85
C ARG A 71 10.61 17.97 13.35
N LEU A 72 9.92 17.12 14.10
CA LEU A 72 8.55 16.73 13.77
C LEU A 72 7.62 17.94 13.73
N ILE A 73 7.66 18.81 14.76
CA ILE A 73 6.81 20.00 14.80
C ILE A 73 7.11 20.92 13.62
N ASP A 74 8.38 21.14 13.29
CA ASP A 74 8.77 21.94 12.12
C ASP A 74 8.21 21.36 10.81
N GLU A 75 8.28 20.05 10.62
CA GLU A 75 7.71 19.37 9.45
C GLU A 75 6.18 19.46 9.42
N LEU A 76 5.50 19.34 10.57
CA LEU A 76 4.04 19.47 10.66
C LEU A 76 3.56 20.90 10.36
N ILE A 77 4.35 21.91 10.76
CA ILE A 77 4.12 23.31 10.39
C ILE A 77 4.15 23.47 8.87
N GLU A 78 5.17 22.92 8.20
CA GLU A 78 5.27 22.96 6.73
C GLU A 78 4.08 22.23 6.05
N VAL A 79 3.61 21.11 6.60
CA VAL A 79 2.43 20.39 6.09
C VAL A 79 1.17 21.25 6.16
N VAL A 80 0.95 21.96 7.27
CA VAL A 80 -0.20 22.87 7.44
C VAL A 80 -0.09 24.06 6.50
N GLN A 81 1.10 24.64 6.34
CA GLN A 81 1.34 25.72 5.38
C GLN A 81 1.09 25.29 3.93
N GLY A 82 1.36 24.02 3.62
CA GLY A 82 0.99 23.39 2.35
C GLY A 82 -0.50 23.11 2.18
N GLY A 83 -1.36 23.54 3.11
CA GLY A 83 -2.81 23.40 3.04
C GLY A 83 -3.34 22.01 3.42
N THR A 84 -2.51 21.15 3.99
CA THR A 84 -2.92 19.81 4.40
C THR A 84 -3.40 19.78 5.85
N THR A 85 -4.62 19.31 6.07
CA THR A 85 -5.16 19.07 7.42
C THR A 85 -4.41 17.95 8.12
N LEU A 86 -3.87 18.23 9.30
CA LEU A 86 -3.18 17.23 10.10
C LEU A 86 -4.15 16.22 10.73
N THR A 87 -3.67 14.99 10.86
CA THR A 87 -4.37 13.88 11.51
C THR A 87 -3.38 13.08 12.36
N SER A 88 -3.86 12.32 13.34
CA SER A 88 -3.01 11.44 14.16
C SER A 88 -2.22 10.41 13.32
N ASP A 89 -2.76 10.01 12.16
CA ASP A 89 -2.09 9.12 11.20
C ASP A 89 -0.88 9.81 10.54
N ILE A 90 -1.01 11.09 10.14
CA ILE A 90 0.12 11.88 9.61
C ILE A 90 1.24 12.01 10.64
N VAL A 91 0.89 12.28 11.91
CA VAL A 91 1.88 12.35 13.00
C VAL A 91 2.61 11.02 13.16
N THR A 92 1.86 9.93 13.30
CA THR A 92 2.43 8.59 13.51
C THR A 92 3.38 8.20 12.38
N ARG A 93 3.04 8.52 11.13
CA ARG A 93 3.91 8.26 9.98
C ARG A 93 5.12 9.19 9.94
N SER A 94 4.95 10.47 10.25
CA SER A 94 6.04 11.44 10.29
C SER A 94 7.11 11.05 11.31
N ILE A 95 6.70 10.56 12.48
CA ILE A 95 7.61 10.01 13.51
C ILE A 95 8.43 8.84 12.94
N LYS A 96 7.78 7.87 12.29
CA LYS A 96 8.47 6.73 11.65
C LYS A 96 9.46 7.17 10.57
N MET A 97 9.08 8.14 9.73
CA MET A 97 9.94 8.66 8.66
C MET A 97 11.21 9.34 9.22
N LEU A 98 11.04 10.17 10.26
CA LEU A 98 12.15 10.87 10.91
C LEU A 98 13.05 9.92 11.72
N GLY A 99 12.49 8.85 12.28
CA GLY A 99 13.22 7.83 13.02
C GLY A 99 14.11 6.94 12.14
N ASN A 100 13.68 6.67 10.90
CA ASN A 100 14.37 5.73 10.00
C ASN A 100 15.56 6.31 9.22
N ALA A 101 16.11 7.48 9.60
CA ALA A 101 17.17 8.17 8.87
C ALA A 101 16.91 8.29 7.34
N THR A 102 15.63 8.27 6.95
CA THR A 102 15.26 8.45 5.54
C THR A 102 15.58 9.89 5.14
N GLN A 103 16.14 10.09 3.94
CA GLN A 103 16.41 11.45 3.44
C GLN A 103 15.12 12.23 3.10
N SER A 104 13.97 11.55 3.11
CA SER A 104 12.67 12.11 2.74
C SER A 104 12.01 12.83 3.91
N ARG A 105 11.75 14.12 3.71
CA ARG A 105 11.04 14.99 4.67
C ARG A 105 9.54 14.69 4.67
N PRO A 106 8.89 14.51 5.83
CA PRO A 106 7.43 14.34 5.92
C PRO A 106 6.64 15.40 5.14
N SER A 107 7.04 16.68 5.22
CA SER A 107 6.36 17.76 4.50
C SER A 107 6.29 17.48 3.00
N LYS A 108 7.43 17.15 2.37
CA LYS A 108 7.52 16.82 0.93
C LYS A 108 6.67 15.63 0.50
N VAL A 109 6.38 14.69 1.40
CA VAL A 109 5.51 13.54 1.10
C VAL A 109 4.05 13.94 1.23
N PHE A 110 3.68 14.56 2.35
CA PHE A 110 2.28 14.84 2.62
C PHE A 110 1.72 16.04 1.86
N THR A 111 2.54 17.00 1.41
CA THR A 111 2.07 18.11 0.57
C THR A 111 2.05 17.77 -0.93
N PHE A 112 2.48 16.57 -1.32
CA PHE A 112 2.53 16.16 -2.71
C PHE A 112 1.20 15.52 -3.14
N ASP A 113 0.38 16.26 -3.87
CA ASP A 113 -0.88 15.76 -4.43
C ASP A 113 -0.71 15.26 -5.87
N ILE A 114 -1.11 14.02 -6.13
CA ILE A 114 -1.15 13.46 -7.49
C ILE A 114 -2.45 13.87 -8.18
N LEU A 115 -3.58 13.58 -7.52
CA LEU A 115 -4.91 13.91 -7.99
C LEU A 115 -5.75 14.37 -6.81
N SER A 116 -6.71 15.25 -7.10
CA SER A 116 -7.80 15.57 -6.18
C SER A 116 -9.11 15.21 -6.87
N SER A 117 -9.86 14.27 -6.29
CA SER A 117 -11.15 13.82 -6.83
C SER A 117 -12.13 13.63 -5.69
N LYS A 118 -13.37 14.12 -5.85
CA LYS A 118 -14.45 14.02 -4.84
C LYS A 118 -14.05 14.48 -3.43
N GLY A 119 -13.23 15.53 -3.33
CA GLY A 119 -12.73 16.06 -2.06
C GLY A 119 -11.69 15.17 -1.34
N LYS A 120 -11.24 14.09 -1.98
CA LYS A 120 -10.14 13.24 -1.52
C LYS A 120 -8.92 13.47 -2.39
N SER A 121 -7.78 13.78 -1.77
CA SER A 121 -6.51 13.79 -2.47
C SER A 121 -5.87 12.40 -2.45
N ILE A 122 -5.35 12.01 -3.61
CA ILE A 122 -4.54 10.83 -3.81
C ILE A 122 -3.08 11.27 -3.78
N ARG A 123 -2.36 10.80 -2.76
CA ARG A 123 -0.96 11.16 -2.49
C ARG A 123 -0.18 9.97 -1.93
N PRO A 124 1.15 9.94 -2.11
CA PRO A 124 2.00 9.02 -1.36
C PRO A 124 1.89 9.31 0.14
N LYS A 125 1.99 8.26 0.94
CA LYS A 125 1.85 8.30 2.40
C LYS A 125 3.11 7.85 3.13
N THR A 126 4.08 7.32 2.40
CA THR A 126 5.38 6.88 2.90
C THR A 126 6.49 7.40 2.00
N ALA A 127 7.72 7.39 2.50
CA ALA A 127 8.90 7.78 1.72
C ALA A 127 9.10 6.86 0.50
N GLY A 128 8.90 5.54 0.65
CA GLY A 128 9.02 4.58 -0.46
C GLY A 128 7.96 4.82 -1.54
N GLN A 129 6.71 5.11 -1.15
CA GLN A 129 5.67 5.50 -2.09
C GLN A 129 5.99 6.80 -2.84
N LYS A 130 6.58 7.79 -2.16
CA LYS A 130 7.00 9.05 -2.81
C LYS A 130 8.10 8.79 -3.84
N HIS A 131 9.13 8.05 -3.46
CA HIS A 131 10.21 7.67 -4.36
C HIS A 131 9.69 6.92 -5.60
N TYR A 132 8.77 5.97 -5.40
CA TYR A 132 8.11 5.26 -6.50
C TYR A 132 7.36 6.21 -7.46
N VAL A 133 6.60 7.17 -6.92
CA VAL A 133 5.88 8.15 -7.75
C VAL A 133 6.82 9.07 -8.52
N ASP A 134 7.96 9.45 -7.92
CA ASP A 134 8.99 10.25 -8.57
C ASP A 134 9.71 9.47 -9.68
N ALA A 135 9.96 8.18 -9.45
CA ALA A 135 10.54 7.28 -10.44
C ALA A 135 9.65 7.17 -11.70
N ILE A 136 8.33 7.06 -11.52
CA ILE A 136 7.36 7.06 -12.63
C ILE A 136 7.46 8.34 -13.48
N GLU A 137 7.70 9.48 -12.84
CA GLU A 137 7.78 10.77 -13.52
C GLU A 137 9.10 10.92 -14.30
N THR A 138 10.19 10.48 -13.69
CA THR A 138 11.55 10.68 -14.22
C THR A 138 12.04 9.59 -15.17
N ASN A 139 11.43 8.40 -15.17
CA ASN A 139 11.83 7.27 -16.03
C ASN A 139 10.74 6.89 -17.03
N THR A 140 11.14 6.30 -18.16
CA THR A 140 10.22 5.77 -19.17
C THR A 140 9.59 4.46 -18.71
N ILE A 141 10.36 3.59 -18.04
CA ILE A 141 9.85 2.34 -17.46
C ILE A 141 10.10 2.33 -15.95
N THR A 142 9.08 1.97 -15.17
CA THR A 142 9.22 1.83 -13.71
C THR A 142 8.62 0.51 -13.24
N PHE A 143 9.38 -0.24 -12.45
CA PHE A 143 8.92 -1.45 -11.79
C PHE A 143 8.56 -1.13 -10.33
N GLY A 144 7.28 -1.28 -9.98
CA GLY A 144 6.80 -1.18 -8.60
C GLY A 144 6.65 -2.57 -7.99
N ILE A 145 7.64 -3.03 -7.23
CA ILE A 145 7.69 -4.38 -6.67
C ILE A 145 7.46 -4.31 -5.17
N GLY A 146 6.48 -5.04 -4.65
CA GLY A 146 6.31 -5.13 -3.20
C GLY A 146 4.97 -5.72 -2.75
N PRO A 147 4.76 -5.86 -1.43
CA PRO A 147 3.59 -6.52 -0.86
C PRO A 147 2.25 -5.91 -1.26
N ALA A 148 1.17 -6.68 -1.11
CA ALA A 148 -0.19 -6.17 -1.25
C ALA A 148 -0.50 -5.06 -0.22
N GLY A 149 -1.12 -3.97 -0.68
CA GLY A 149 -1.47 -2.81 0.15
C GLY A 149 -0.37 -1.73 0.26
N THR A 150 0.75 -1.88 -0.44
CA THR A 150 1.79 -0.84 -0.58
C THR A 150 1.40 0.31 -1.52
N GLY A 151 0.29 0.18 -2.24
CA GLY A 151 -0.22 1.22 -3.14
C GLY A 151 0.41 1.23 -4.55
N LYS A 152 1.27 0.27 -4.90
CA LYS A 152 1.97 0.18 -6.21
C LYS A 152 1.06 0.41 -7.43
N THR A 153 -0.03 -0.34 -7.54
CA THR A 153 -0.96 -0.24 -8.68
C THR A 153 -1.80 1.02 -8.58
N TYR A 154 -2.31 1.34 -7.38
CA TYR A 154 -3.17 2.50 -7.16
C TYR A 154 -2.46 3.83 -7.48
N LEU A 155 -1.22 4.01 -7.02
CA LEU A 155 -0.43 5.21 -7.30
C LEU A 155 -0.02 5.29 -8.78
N ALA A 156 0.24 4.15 -9.43
CA ALA A 156 0.51 4.12 -10.87
C ALA A 156 -0.69 4.57 -11.69
N VAL A 157 -1.89 4.06 -11.39
CA VAL A 157 -3.13 4.48 -12.08
C VAL A 157 -3.40 5.97 -11.82
N ALA A 158 -3.13 6.46 -10.62
CA ALA A 158 -3.25 7.89 -10.32
C ALA A 158 -2.32 8.76 -11.18
N LYS A 159 -1.06 8.34 -11.37
CA LYS A 159 -0.13 9.03 -12.28
C LYS A 159 -0.53 8.91 -13.74
N ALA A 160 -1.10 7.78 -14.16
CA ALA A 160 -1.63 7.62 -15.52
C ALA A 160 -2.79 8.59 -15.80
N VAL A 161 -3.74 8.69 -14.87
CA VAL A 161 -4.88 9.62 -14.96
C VAL A 161 -4.39 11.07 -14.94
N GLN A 162 -3.44 11.42 -14.06
CA GLN A 162 -2.81 12.74 -14.05
C GLN A 162 -2.16 13.06 -15.41
N ALA A 163 -1.41 12.12 -15.99
CA ALA A 163 -0.76 12.30 -17.28
C ALA A 163 -1.77 12.50 -18.43
N LEU A 164 -2.90 11.79 -18.40
CA LEU A 164 -3.98 11.97 -19.37
C LEU A 164 -4.66 13.34 -19.22
N GLN A 165 -5.00 13.76 -17.99
CA GLN A 165 -5.63 15.06 -17.72
C GLN A 165 -4.72 16.23 -18.13
N ASN A 166 -3.40 16.09 -17.90
CA ASN A 166 -2.39 17.07 -18.30
C ASN A 166 -2.01 16.99 -19.78
N LYS A 167 -2.68 16.12 -20.57
CA LYS A 167 -2.43 15.91 -22.01
C LYS A 167 -0.99 15.49 -22.34
N MET A 168 -0.27 14.90 -21.37
CA MET A 168 1.07 14.34 -21.59
C MET A 168 1.02 13.03 -22.38
N VAL A 169 -0.08 12.30 -22.23
CA VAL A 169 -0.42 11.12 -23.03
C VAL A 169 -1.82 11.27 -23.60
N GLN A 170 -2.10 10.53 -24.67
CA GLN A 170 -3.41 10.52 -25.33
C GLN A 170 -4.31 9.38 -24.87
N ARG A 171 -3.74 8.34 -24.27
CA ARG A 171 -4.49 7.17 -23.79
C ARG A 171 -3.83 6.49 -22.60
N ILE A 172 -4.62 5.75 -21.84
CA ILE A 172 -4.16 4.85 -20.78
C ILE A 172 -4.46 3.41 -21.20
N VAL A 173 -3.51 2.50 -21.01
CA VAL A 173 -3.70 1.06 -21.23
C VAL A 173 -3.40 0.33 -19.94
N LEU A 174 -4.43 -0.24 -19.31
CA LEU A 174 -4.31 -1.06 -18.11
C LEU A 174 -4.43 -2.53 -18.52
N THR A 175 -3.45 -3.33 -18.12
CA THR A 175 -3.42 -4.73 -18.48
C THR A 175 -2.99 -5.62 -17.32
N ARG A 176 -3.49 -6.85 -17.32
CA ARG A 176 -3.21 -7.87 -16.31
C ARG A 176 -3.07 -9.22 -17.01
N PRO A 177 -2.13 -10.11 -16.61
CA PRO A 177 -2.09 -11.47 -17.13
C PRO A 177 -3.32 -12.24 -16.66
N ALA A 178 -3.94 -13.00 -17.56
CA ALA A 178 -4.97 -13.96 -17.18
C ALA A 178 -4.27 -15.21 -16.63
N VAL A 179 -4.53 -15.52 -15.36
CA VAL A 179 -3.87 -16.61 -14.64
C VAL A 179 -4.97 -17.40 -13.96
N GLU A 180 -4.96 -18.71 -14.19
CA GLU A 180 -5.92 -19.64 -13.61
C GLU A 180 -5.56 -19.85 -12.14
N ALA A 181 -5.87 -18.87 -11.29
CA ALA A 181 -5.66 -18.93 -9.85
C ALA A 181 -6.71 -19.84 -9.21
N GLY A 182 -6.55 -21.16 -9.38
CA GLY A 182 -7.36 -22.18 -8.70
C GLY A 182 -8.66 -22.58 -9.39
N GLU A 183 -9.15 -21.81 -10.36
CA GLU A 183 -10.26 -22.19 -11.25
C GLU A 183 -9.78 -22.19 -12.70
N ASN A 184 -9.96 -23.31 -13.39
CA ASN A 184 -9.69 -23.40 -14.83
C ASN A 184 -10.64 -22.44 -15.55
N LEU A 185 -10.10 -21.48 -16.31
CA LEU A 185 -10.91 -20.51 -17.09
C LEU A 185 -11.91 -21.24 -18.01
N GLY A 186 -11.58 -22.48 -18.40
CA GLY A 186 -12.46 -23.37 -19.15
C GLY A 186 -13.84 -23.64 -18.54
N PHE A 187 -14.01 -23.59 -17.20
CA PHE A 187 -15.21 -24.07 -16.50
C PHE A 187 -16.20 -22.99 -16.06
N LEU A 188 -15.82 -21.71 -16.08
CA LEU A 188 -16.78 -20.62 -15.84
C LEU A 188 -17.80 -20.56 -16.99
N PRO A 189 -19.11 -20.53 -16.76
CA PRO A 189 -20.09 -20.37 -17.84
C PRO A 189 -20.02 -18.93 -18.42
N GLY A 190 -20.30 -18.79 -19.72
CA GLY A 190 -20.31 -17.48 -20.41
C GLY A 190 -19.25 -17.33 -21.51
N SER A 191 -19.25 -16.15 -22.14
CA SER A 191 -18.29 -15.72 -23.16
C SER A 191 -16.88 -15.55 -22.56
N LEU A 192 -15.84 -15.62 -23.39
CA LEU A 192 -14.45 -15.43 -22.96
C LEU A 192 -14.25 -14.10 -22.20
N THR A 193 -14.98 -13.06 -22.59
CA THR A 193 -14.96 -11.74 -21.93
C THR A 193 -15.53 -11.81 -20.52
N GLU A 194 -16.69 -12.46 -20.32
CA GLU A 194 -17.33 -12.62 -19.01
C GLU A 194 -16.46 -13.41 -18.03
N LYS A 195 -15.63 -14.33 -18.53
CA LYS A 195 -14.69 -15.11 -17.73
C LYS A 195 -13.46 -14.31 -17.28
N ILE A 196 -13.05 -13.32 -18.06
CA ILE A 196 -11.84 -12.50 -17.79
C ILE A 196 -12.19 -11.26 -16.94
N ASP A 197 -13.42 -10.75 -17.05
CA ASP A 197 -13.88 -9.54 -16.34
C ASP A 197 -13.57 -9.53 -14.83
N PRO A 198 -13.77 -10.62 -14.06
CA PRO A 198 -13.48 -10.61 -12.63
C PRO A 198 -12.03 -10.25 -12.29
N TYR A 199 -11.06 -10.65 -13.12
CA TYR A 199 -9.63 -10.39 -12.92
C TYR A 199 -9.26 -8.93 -13.19
N LEU A 200 -10.02 -8.26 -14.07
CA LEU A 200 -9.81 -6.86 -14.45
C LEU A 200 -10.57 -5.88 -13.55
N ARG A 201 -11.56 -6.35 -12.79
CA ARG A 201 -12.39 -5.54 -11.88
C ARG A 201 -11.60 -4.59 -10.96
N PRO A 202 -10.49 -5.02 -10.30
CA PRO A 202 -9.72 -4.10 -9.46
C PRO A 202 -9.14 -2.88 -10.20
N LEU A 203 -8.87 -3.00 -11.50
CA LEU A 203 -8.41 -1.89 -12.33
C LEU A 203 -9.55 -0.91 -12.62
N TYR A 204 -10.77 -1.40 -12.88
CA TYR A 204 -11.96 -0.57 -13.01
C TYR A 204 -12.31 0.17 -11.73
N ASP A 205 -12.20 -0.51 -10.58
CA ASP A 205 -12.48 0.10 -9.27
C ASP A 205 -11.47 1.23 -8.97
N SER A 206 -10.19 1.01 -9.27
CA SER A 206 -9.15 2.04 -9.14
C SER A 206 -9.44 3.28 -9.98
N LEU A 207 -9.96 3.13 -11.20
CA LEU A 207 -10.35 4.25 -12.05
C LEU A 207 -11.54 5.04 -11.48
N ARG A 208 -12.54 4.36 -10.93
CA ARG A 208 -13.75 4.99 -10.34
C ARG A 208 -13.47 5.79 -9.08
N ASP A 209 -12.39 5.46 -8.38
CA ASP A 209 -11.89 6.26 -7.25
C ASP A 209 -11.27 7.58 -7.71
N MET A 210 -10.78 7.64 -8.95
CA MET A 210 -10.03 8.78 -9.49
C MET A 210 -10.86 9.67 -10.41
N LEU A 211 -11.81 9.08 -11.13
CA LEU A 211 -12.63 9.73 -12.13
C LEU A 211 -14.12 9.58 -11.77
N GLU A 212 -14.93 10.54 -12.22
CA GLU A 212 -16.38 10.41 -12.09
C GLU A 212 -16.89 9.21 -12.92
N PRO A 213 -17.94 8.50 -12.47
CA PRO A 213 -18.45 7.30 -13.16
C PRO A 213 -18.76 7.54 -14.64
N ASP A 214 -19.47 8.63 -14.96
CA ASP A 214 -19.87 8.97 -16.33
C ASP A 214 -18.65 9.30 -17.22
N VAL A 215 -17.65 9.97 -16.64
CA VAL A 215 -16.39 10.28 -17.34
C VAL A 215 -15.61 9.00 -17.60
N THR A 216 -15.53 8.12 -16.61
CA THR A 216 -14.84 6.83 -16.72
C THR A 216 -15.44 5.98 -17.84
N ALA A 217 -16.77 5.85 -17.87
CA ALA A 217 -17.48 5.11 -18.91
C ALA A 217 -17.19 5.68 -20.30
N ARG A 218 -17.32 7.00 -20.48
CA ARG A 218 -17.03 7.68 -21.75
C ARG A 218 -15.59 7.48 -22.23
N LEU A 219 -14.62 7.54 -21.33
CA LEU A 219 -13.20 7.34 -21.67
C LEU A 219 -12.91 5.90 -22.06
N ILE A 220 -13.59 4.93 -21.45
CA ILE A 220 -13.50 3.52 -21.83
C ILE A 220 -14.16 3.28 -23.19
N ASP A 221 -15.38 3.75 -23.39
CA ASP A 221 -16.14 3.56 -24.63
C ASP A 221 -15.44 4.19 -25.85
N SER A 222 -14.76 5.33 -25.65
CA SER A 222 -13.96 5.99 -26.69
C SER A 222 -12.60 5.33 -26.95
N GLY A 223 -12.20 4.35 -26.14
CA GLY A 223 -10.87 3.71 -26.19
C GLY A 223 -9.73 4.61 -25.69
N THR A 224 -10.04 5.74 -25.05
CA THR A 224 -9.04 6.60 -24.39
C THR A 224 -8.44 5.92 -23.18
N ILE A 225 -9.25 5.14 -22.45
CA ILE A 225 -8.78 4.22 -21.41
C ILE A 225 -9.13 2.81 -21.86
N GLU A 226 -8.13 1.96 -22.01
CA GLU A 226 -8.30 0.56 -22.37
C GLU A 226 -7.97 -0.32 -21.17
N VAL A 227 -8.88 -1.22 -20.79
CA VAL A 227 -8.64 -2.24 -19.77
C VAL A 227 -8.76 -3.61 -20.44
N ALA A 228 -7.65 -4.31 -20.61
CA ALA A 228 -7.59 -5.53 -21.43
C ALA A 228 -6.58 -6.55 -20.90
N PRO A 229 -6.78 -7.86 -21.14
CA PRO A 229 -5.82 -8.87 -20.71
C PRO A 229 -4.51 -8.79 -21.51
N LEU A 230 -3.41 -9.25 -20.91
CA LEU A 230 -2.05 -9.12 -21.48
C LEU A 230 -1.91 -9.65 -22.91
N ALA A 231 -2.67 -10.68 -23.27
CA ALA A 231 -2.64 -11.27 -24.61
C ALA A 231 -2.98 -10.27 -25.72
N TYR A 232 -3.79 -9.23 -25.43
CA TYR A 232 -4.22 -8.21 -26.38
C TYR A 232 -3.10 -7.21 -26.70
N MET A 233 -1.99 -7.26 -25.96
CA MET A 233 -0.82 -6.42 -26.23
C MET A 233 0.01 -6.93 -27.40
N ARG A 234 -0.15 -8.20 -27.80
CA ARG A 234 0.65 -8.84 -28.85
C ARG A 234 0.53 -8.10 -30.19
N GLY A 235 1.67 -7.81 -30.81
CA GLY A 235 1.73 -7.17 -32.12
C GLY A 235 1.44 -5.67 -32.12
N ARG A 236 1.20 -5.06 -30.96
CA ARG A 236 0.94 -3.62 -30.85
C ARG A 236 2.23 -2.82 -30.70
N THR A 237 2.15 -1.55 -31.07
CA THR A 237 3.11 -0.52 -30.66
C THR A 237 2.32 0.57 -29.97
N LEU A 238 2.64 0.85 -28.71
CA LEU A 238 1.85 1.71 -27.84
C LEU A 238 2.49 3.10 -27.78
N ASN A 239 2.20 3.93 -28.79
CA ASN A 239 2.60 5.34 -28.83
C ASN A 239 1.66 6.23 -28.02
N ASN A 240 2.18 7.36 -27.53
CA ASN A 240 1.46 8.41 -26.79
C ASN A 240 0.58 7.86 -25.66
N ALA A 241 1.07 6.86 -24.93
CA ALA A 241 0.28 6.09 -23.99
C ALA A 241 0.94 5.98 -22.61
N PHE A 242 0.12 5.92 -21.57
CA PHE A 242 0.55 5.46 -20.26
C PHE A 242 0.08 4.02 -20.08
N ILE A 243 1.02 3.07 -20.00
CA ILE A 243 0.72 1.64 -19.97
C ILE A 243 1.05 1.09 -18.59
N ILE A 244 0.12 0.34 -17.99
CA ILE A 244 0.32 -0.33 -16.71
C ILE A 244 0.10 -1.83 -16.88
N LEU A 245 1.11 -2.63 -16.56
CA LEU A 245 0.97 -4.08 -16.38
C LEU A 245 0.88 -4.39 -14.90
N ASP A 246 -0.30 -4.77 -14.44
CA ASP A 246 -0.54 -5.18 -13.06
C ASP A 246 -0.35 -6.69 -12.87
N GLU A 247 0.01 -7.08 -11.65
CA GLU A 247 0.21 -8.48 -11.22
C GLU A 247 1.24 -9.21 -12.10
N ALA A 248 2.30 -8.47 -12.42
CA ALA A 248 3.35 -8.90 -13.33
C ALA A 248 4.13 -10.12 -12.85
N GLN A 249 4.06 -10.46 -11.55
CA GLN A 249 4.65 -11.69 -11.03
C GLN A 249 4.06 -12.94 -11.70
N ASN A 250 2.85 -12.83 -12.26
CA ASN A 250 2.18 -13.90 -12.97
C ASN A 250 2.41 -13.87 -14.49
N THR A 251 3.51 -13.28 -14.93
CA THR A 251 3.97 -13.34 -16.33
C THR A 251 5.12 -14.31 -16.49
N THR A 252 5.25 -14.95 -17.65
CA THR A 252 6.48 -15.65 -18.03
C THR A 252 7.54 -14.67 -18.56
N LYS A 253 8.79 -15.12 -18.70
CA LYS A 253 9.88 -14.33 -19.29
C LYS A 253 9.52 -13.85 -20.71
N GLU A 254 8.90 -14.71 -21.51
CA GLU A 254 8.48 -14.42 -22.88
C GLU A 254 7.36 -13.38 -22.91
N GLN A 255 6.40 -13.47 -21.99
CA GLN A 255 5.32 -12.49 -21.86
C GLN A 255 5.84 -11.12 -21.41
N MET A 256 6.76 -11.09 -20.44
CA MET A 256 7.41 -9.85 -20.00
C MET A 256 8.18 -9.19 -21.15
N LYS A 257 9.01 -9.96 -21.88
CA LYS A 257 9.71 -9.47 -23.07
C LYS A 257 8.73 -8.98 -24.15
N MET A 258 7.66 -9.72 -24.39
CA MET A 258 6.62 -9.33 -25.34
C MET A 258 6.01 -7.97 -24.95
N PHE A 259 5.67 -7.79 -23.67
CA PHE A 259 5.07 -6.57 -23.14
C PHE A 259 6.01 -5.36 -23.23
N LEU A 260 7.24 -5.47 -22.71
CA LEU A 260 8.19 -4.36 -22.69
C LEU A 260 8.55 -3.87 -24.10
N THR A 261 8.60 -4.79 -25.07
CA THR A 261 8.83 -4.44 -26.49
C THR A 261 7.63 -3.83 -27.20
N ARG A 262 6.50 -3.59 -26.50
CA ARG A 262 5.37 -2.82 -27.05
C ARG A 262 5.52 -1.31 -26.83
N LEU A 263 6.54 -0.88 -26.08
CA LEU A 263 6.79 0.54 -25.79
C LEU A 263 6.97 1.32 -27.10
N GLY A 264 6.15 2.34 -27.26
CA GLY A 264 6.21 3.27 -28.40
C GLY A 264 6.77 4.64 -27.98
N THR A 265 6.79 5.56 -28.94
CA THR A 265 7.26 6.94 -28.70
C THR A 265 6.32 7.70 -27.78
N SER A 266 6.89 8.57 -26.94
CA SER A 266 6.14 9.45 -26.02
C SER A 266 5.20 8.67 -25.09
N SER A 267 5.64 7.51 -24.63
CA SER A 267 4.89 6.63 -23.76
C SER A 267 5.66 6.34 -22.48
N LYS A 268 4.92 5.96 -21.44
CA LYS A 268 5.48 5.48 -20.16
C LYS A 268 4.92 4.12 -19.83
N MET A 269 5.73 3.27 -19.22
CA MET A 269 5.33 1.94 -18.75
C MET A 269 5.55 1.82 -17.25
N VAL A 270 4.54 1.33 -16.54
CA VAL A 270 4.68 0.93 -15.15
C VAL A 270 4.31 -0.53 -15.01
N VAL A 271 5.20 -1.32 -14.40
CA VAL A 271 5.00 -2.75 -14.18
C VAL A 271 4.91 -2.97 -12.68
N THR A 272 3.76 -3.45 -12.21
CA THR A 272 3.51 -3.67 -10.77
C THR A 272 3.37 -5.14 -10.46
N GLY A 273 3.91 -5.58 -9.33
CA GLY A 273 3.78 -6.96 -8.90
C GLY A 273 4.34 -7.25 -7.51
N ASP A 274 4.12 -8.48 -7.07
CA ASP A 274 4.63 -9.01 -5.81
C ASP A 274 5.31 -10.35 -6.06
N VAL A 275 6.64 -10.39 -6.03
CA VAL A 275 7.42 -11.61 -6.31
C VAL A 275 7.18 -12.75 -5.31
N THR A 276 6.50 -12.49 -4.20
CA THR A 276 6.13 -13.50 -3.19
C THR A 276 4.80 -14.19 -3.48
N GLN A 277 3.97 -13.65 -4.38
CA GLN A 277 2.62 -14.13 -4.70
C GLN A 277 2.53 -14.64 -6.15
N VAL A 278 3.38 -15.61 -6.50
CA VAL A 278 3.44 -16.17 -7.87
C VAL A 278 2.43 -17.31 -8.03
N ASP A 279 1.45 -17.12 -8.91
CA ASP A 279 0.37 -18.06 -9.22
C ASP A 279 0.61 -18.84 -10.53
N LEU A 280 1.85 -18.85 -11.05
CA LEU A 280 2.15 -19.50 -12.32
C LEU A 280 2.03 -21.03 -12.23
N PRO A 281 1.37 -21.69 -13.19
CA PRO A 281 1.19 -23.13 -13.18
C PRO A 281 2.53 -23.87 -13.33
N GLY A 282 2.66 -24.98 -12.60
CA GLY A 282 3.84 -25.84 -12.66
C GLY A 282 5.11 -25.21 -12.08
N GLY A 283 4.99 -24.20 -11.20
CA GLY A 283 6.13 -23.59 -10.52
C GLY A 283 7.11 -22.87 -11.45
N LYS A 284 6.64 -22.40 -12.62
CA LYS A 284 7.45 -21.66 -13.57
C LYS A 284 8.04 -20.41 -12.92
N VAL A 285 9.28 -20.10 -13.28
CA VAL A 285 9.95 -18.89 -12.79
C VAL A 285 9.24 -17.66 -13.36
N SER A 286 8.85 -16.75 -12.45
CA SER A 286 8.25 -15.47 -12.80
C SER A 286 9.15 -14.64 -13.72
N GLY A 287 8.54 -14.05 -14.75
CA GLY A 287 9.15 -13.06 -15.63
C GLY A 287 9.59 -11.83 -14.85
N LEU A 288 8.78 -11.36 -13.90
CA LEU A 288 9.12 -10.22 -13.02
C LEU A 288 10.38 -10.49 -12.19
N LYS A 289 10.51 -11.69 -11.62
CA LYS A 289 11.70 -12.05 -10.83
C LYS A 289 12.97 -12.10 -11.68
N THR A 290 12.86 -12.47 -12.95
CA THR A 290 14.03 -12.61 -13.84
C THR A 290 14.40 -11.29 -14.51
N ILE A 291 13.41 -10.43 -14.78
CA ILE A 291 13.64 -9.23 -15.59
C ILE A 291 14.51 -8.19 -14.88
N GLU A 292 14.51 -8.19 -13.55
CA GLU A 292 15.36 -7.35 -12.72
C GLU A 292 16.85 -7.61 -12.99
N ASP A 293 17.26 -8.88 -12.98
CA ASP A 293 18.65 -9.27 -13.33
C ASP A 293 18.99 -8.91 -14.78
N ILE A 294 18.03 -9.05 -15.70
CA ILE A 294 18.24 -8.82 -17.15
C ILE A 294 18.41 -7.34 -17.47
N LEU A 295 17.65 -6.47 -16.80
CA LEU A 295 17.61 -5.03 -17.08
C LEU A 295 18.49 -4.21 -16.13
N THR A 296 19.26 -4.87 -15.27
CA THR A 296 20.25 -4.20 -14.42
C THR A 296 21.20 -3.37 -15.28
N GLY A 297 21.30 -2.06 -15.00
CA GLY A 297 22.18 -1.13 -15.70
C GLY A 297 21.63 -0.56 -17.01
N VAL A 298 20.36 -0.78 -17.34
CA VAL A 298 19.69 -0.11 -18.46
C VAL A 298 19.19 1.25 -18.00
N ASP A 299 19.62 2.32 -18.68
CA ASP A 299 19.17 3.69 -18.41
C ASP A 299 17.66 3.84 -18.63
N ASP A 300 17.05 4.82 -17.95
CA ASP A 300 15.63 5.18 -18.08
C ASP A 300 14.64 4.07 -17.64
N ILE A 301 15.15 3.13 -16.83
CA ILE A 301 14.41 2.07 -16.15
C ILE A 301 14.75 2.10 -14.65
N GLU A 302 13.72 2.15 -13.79
CA GLU A 302 13.90 2.16 -12.34
C GLU A 302 13.15 0.99 -11.67
N PHE A 303 13.80 0.34 -10.70
CA PHE A 303 13.21 -0.71 -9.86
C PHE A 303 12.94 -0.18 -8.44
N CYS A 304 11.67 0.06 -8.14
CA CYS A 304 11.21 0.55 -6.84
C CYS A 304 10.70 -0.61 -5.97
N HIS A 305 11.48 -0.97 -4.94
CA HIS A 305 11.11 -2.01 -3.98
C HIS A 305 10.35 -1.40 -2.79
N LEU A 306 9.04 -1.58 -2.79
CA LEU A 306 8.15 -1.25 -1.67
C LEU A 306 8.14 -2.38 -0.66
N THR A 307 8.09 -2.03 0.62
CA THR A 307 8.23 -2.96 1.74
C THR A 307 6.97 -3.01 2.59
N SER A 308 6.96 -3.84 3.64
CA SER A 308 5.90 -3.84 4.65
C SER A 308 5.72 -2.46 5.31
N SER A 309 6.78 -1.64 5.37
CA SER A 309 6.72 -0.27 5.90
C SER A 309 5.92 0.69 5.02
N ASP A 310 5.72 0.34 3.74
CA ASP A 310 4.94 1.09 2.77
C ASP A 310 3.47 0.66 2.72
N VAL A 311 3.08 -0.36 3.49
CA VAL A 311 1.71 -0.86 3.54
C VAL A 311 0.84 0.14 4.29
N VAL A 312 -0.17 0.66 3.59
CA VAL A 312 -1.15 1.59 4.15
C VAL A 312 -2.51 0.92 4.12
N ARG A 313 -2.95 0.45 5.27
CA ARG A 313 -4.28 -0.11 5.47
C ARG A 313 -5.00 0.65 6.56
N HIS A 314 -6.32 0.51 6.60
CA HIS A 314 -7.12 1.00 7.72
C HIS A 314 -6.63 0.36 9.03
N SER A 315 -6.60 1.12 10.13
CA SER A 315 -6.10 0.64 11.44
C SER A 315 -6.76 -0.66 11.89
N LEU A 316 -8.08 -0.79 11.69
CA LEU A 316 -8.82 -2.01 11.97
C LEU A 316 -8.31 -3.22 11.18
N VAL A 317 -7.96 -3.04 9.90
CA VAL A 317 -7.42 -4.13 9.07
C VAL A 317 -6.05 -4.56 9.59
N ALA A 318 -5.21 -3.63 10.01
CA ALA A 318 -3.94 -3.95 10.67
C ALA A 318 -4.18 -4.76 11.96
N HIS A 319 -5.10 -4.32 12.82
CA HIS A 319 -5.44 -5.06 14.05
C HIS A 319 -6.00 -6.46 13.79
N ILE A 320 -6.75 -6.64 12.71
CA ILE A 320 -7.24 -7.96 12.28
C ILE A 320 -6.05 -8.83 11.86
N ILE A 321 -5.13 -8.32 11.04
CA ILE A 321 -3.92 -9.06 10.63
C ILE A 321 -3.10 -9.44 11.86
N ASP A 322 -2.82 -8.50 12.76
CA ASP A 322 -2.09 -8.76 14.00
C ASP A 322 -2.80 -9.83 14.87
N ALA A 323 -4.13 -9.88 14.85
CA ALA A 323 -4.89 -10.90 15.57
C ALA A 323 -4.73 -12.29 14.95
N TYR A 324 -4.71 -12.39 13.62
CA TYR A 324 -4.43 -13.64 12.91
C TYR A 324 -2.97 -14.08 13.10
N GLU A 325 -2.00 -13.17 12.99
CA GLU A 325 -0.58 -13.50 13.22
C GLU A 325 -0.36 -14.02 14.66
N ARG A 326 -1.01 -13.42 15.66
CA ARG A 326 -0.97 -13.95 17.04
C ARG A 326 -1.59 -15.34 17.15
N TRP A 327 -2.67 -15.61 16.42
CA TRP A 327 -3.31 -16.93 16.40
C TRP A 327 -2.42 -17.97 15.72
N ASP A 328 -1.86 -17.66 14.55
CA ASP A 328 -0.96 -18.54 13.79
C ASP A 328 0.35 -18.83 14.54
N VAL A 329 0.84 -17.88 15.35
CA VAL A 329 2.04 -18.04 16.20
C VAL A 329 1.73 -18.79 17.50
N THR A 330 0.45 -19.02 17.83
CA THR A 330 0.10 -19.87 18.97
C THR A 330 0.40 -21.32 18.59
N PRO A 331 1.42 -21.98 19.20
CA PRO A 331 1.65 -23.39 18.94
C PRO A 331 0.39 -24.15 19.36
N ASP A 332 0.03 -25.17 18.60
CA ASP A 332 -1.01 -26.15 18.93
C ASP A 332 -0.73 -26.78 20.31
N LEU A 333 -1.13 -26.08 21.37
CA LEU A 333 -1.21 -26.56 22.74
C LEU A 333 -2.68 -26.85 23.01
N GLY A 334 -3.18 -27.91 22.39
CA GLY A 334 -4.43 -28.52 22.80
C GLY A 334 -5.39 -28.84 21.67
N SER A 335 -4.98 -29.68 20.72
CA SER A 335 -5.88 -30.71 20.19
C SER A 335 -6.33 -31.62 21.33
N THR A 336 -7.30 -31.15 22.12
CA THR A 336 -8.11 -32.02 22.95
C THR A 336 -8.83 -32.95 21.97
N PRO A 337 -8.69 -34.29 22.08
CA PRO A 337 -9.44 -35.16 21.20
C PRO A 337 -10.91 -34.83 21.41
N VAL A 338 -11.59 -34.45 20.32
CA VAL A 338 -13.05 -34.37 20.27
C VAL A 338 -13.54 -35.70 20.84
N ARG A 339 -14.10 -35.67 22.05
CA ARG A 339 -14.79 -36.84 22.60
C ARG A 339 -15.88 -37.16 21.60
N ASN A 340 -15.71 -38.27 20.90
CA ASN A 340 -16.79 -38.91 20.16
C ASN A 340 -18.01 -38.92 21.09
N PHE A 341 -19.04 -38.14 20.76
CA PHE A 341 -20.37 -38.39 21.26
C PHE A 341 -20.74 -39.77 20.72
N SER A 342 -20.58 -40.80 21.56
CA SER A 342 -21.23 -42.07 21.33
C SER A 342 -22.73 -41.80 21.22
N PRO A 343 -23.40 -42.19 20.12
CA PRO A 343 -24.84 -42.16 20.10
C PRO A 343 -25.35 -43.07 21.22
N ALA A 344 -26.35 -42.58 21.95
CA ALA A 344 -27.00 -43.30 23.02
C ALA A 344 -27.39 -44.71 22.58
N ARG A 345 -27.20 -45.66 23.50
CA ARG A 345 -27.64 -47.06 23.39
C ARG A 345 -29.00 -47.15 22.71
N ALA A 346 -29.03 -47.87 21.60
CA ALA A 346 -30.27 -48.41 21.05
C ALA A 346 -30.96 -49.25 22.13
N VAL A 347 -32.24 -48.95 22.32
CA VAL A 347 -33.20 -49.80 23.03
C VAL A 347 -33.26 -51.14 22.29
N PRO A 348 -33.24 -52.31 22.94
CA PRO A 348 -33.42 -53.57 22.26
C PRO A 348 -34.85 -53.65 21.72
N ASP A 349 -34.98 -53.84 20.41
CA ASP A 349 -36.24 -54.16 19.75
C ASP A 349 -36.54 -55.65 19.98
N GLU A 350 -37.57 -55.95 20.75
CA GLU A 350 -38.11 -57.29 20.93
C GLU A 350 -38.87 -57.70 19.66
N THR A 351 -38.19 -58.36 18.72
CA THR A 351 -38.88 -59.22 17.76
C THR A 351 -39.11 -60.59 18.37
N GLN A 352 -40.37 -60.91 18.71
CA GLN A 352 -40.98 -62.20 18.33
C GLN A 352 -42.50 -62.25 18.54
N GLU A 353 -43.19 -62.37 17.40
CA GLU A 353 -44.33 -63.25 17.10
C GLU A 353 -45.45 -63.48 18.13
N LYS A 354 -46.65 -63.01 17.74
CA LYS A 354 -47.93 -63.75 17.62
C LYS A 354 -48.80 -62.90 16.67
N GLY A 355 -49.23 -63.33 15.50
CA GLY A 355 -50.06 -64.50 15.22
C GLY A 355 -51.53 -64.06 15.02
N SER A 356 -52.06 -64.32 13.81
CA SER A 356 -53.45 -64.28 13.34
C SER A 356 -54.24 -62.95 13.30
N HIS A 357 -54.54 -62.47 12.09
CA HIS A 357 -55.90 -62.53 11.53
C HIS A 357 -55.92 -62.30 10.00
N LEU A 358 -56.43 -63.33 9.32
CA LEU A 358 -56.91 -63.45 7.92
C LEU A 358 -55.87 -63.52 6.79
#